data_AF-A0A2S9GPS9-F1
#
_entry.id   AF-A0A2S9GPS9-F1
#
_cell.length_a   1.000
_cell.length_b   1.000
_cell.length_c   1.000
_cell.angle_alpha   90.00
_cell.angle_beta   90.00
_cell.angle_gamma   90.00
#
_symmetry.space_group_name_H-M   'P 1'
#
loop_
_entity.id
_entity.type
_entity.pdbx_description
1 polymer ?
#
loop_
_entity_poly.entity_id
_entity_poly.type
_entity_poly.pdbx_seq_one_letter_code
_entity_poly.pdbx_strand_id
1 'polypeptide(L)' 'YRRTLRLPHGNGIVSLRPHPDHVRCRLVLDDFRDLSTATARCRRLLDLDADPEAIVDALSTDENLAPLIAKAPG' A
#
# COMPACT_ATOMS: atom_id res chain seq x y z
N TYR A 1 -1.93 -10.19 -4.85
CA TYR A 1 -3.25 -9.79 -4.32
C TYR A 1 -4.16 -9.36 -5.46
N ARG A 2 -5.45 -9.74 -5.47
CA ARG A 2 -6.43 -9.31 -6.50
C ARG A 2 -7.82 -9.17 -5.88
N ARG A 3 -8.54 -8.08 -6.19
CA ARG A 3 -9.92 -7.84 -5.75
C ARG A 3 -10.69 -6.92 -6.69
N THR A 4 -12.01 -6.87 -6.52
CA THR A 4 -12.87 -5.83 -7.08
C THR A 4 -12.87 -4.58 -6.20
N LEU A 5 -13.17 -3.43 -6.80
CA LEU A 5 -13.31 -2.12 -6.17
C LEU A 5 -14.64 -1.51 -6.60
N ARG A 6 -15.40 -0.96 -5.65
CA ARG A 6 -16.51 -0.04 -5.96
C ARG A 6 -15.96 1.37 -6.03
N LEU A 7 -16.02 2.02 -7.19
CA LEU A 7 -15.44 3.33 -7.43
C LEU A 7 -16.57 4.35 -7.73
N PRO A 8 -16.28 5.66 -7.68
CA PRO A 8 -17.32 6.69 -7.87
C PRO A 8 -18.11 6.58 -9.17
N HIS A 9 -17.48 6.18 -10.28
CA HIS A 9 -18.11 6.15 -11.61
C HIS A 9 -18.38 4.72 -12.13
N GLY A 10 -17.96 3.68 -11.41
CA GLY A 10 -18.17 2.29 -11.81
C GLY A 10 -17.44 1.29 -10.92
N ASN A 11 -17.24 0.07 -11.41
CA ASN A 11 -16.40 -0.90 -10.74
C ASN A 11 -14.99 -0.91 -11.33
N GLY A 12 -14.07 -1.51 -10.59
CA GLY A 12 -12.73 -1.82 -11.09
C GLY A 12 -12.23 -3.13 -10.53
N ILE A 13 -11.24 -3.72 -11.22
CA ILE A 13 -10.50 -4.87 -10.75
C ILE A 13 -9.03 -4.47 -10.62
N VAL A 14 -8.47 -4.68 -9.44
CA VAL A 14 -7.06 -4.43 -9.17
C VAL A 14 -6.31 -5.75 -8.97
N SER A 15 -5.11 -5.84 -9.56
CA SER A 15 -4.11 -6.85 -9.19
C SER A 15 -2.82 -6.16 -8.75
N LEU A 16 -2.38 -6.44 -7.52
CA LEU A 16 -1.14 -5.92 -6.92
C LEU A 16 -0.14 -7.07 -6.74
N ARG A 17 1.07 -6.89 -7.27
CA ARG A 17 2.18 -7.85 -7.12
C ARG A 17 3.43 -7.11 -6.61
N PRO A 18 3.96 -7.44 -5.42
CA PRO A 18 5.21 -6.86 -4.95
C PRO A 18 6.38 -7.32 -5.82
N HIS A 19 7.29 -6.40 -6.07
CA HIS A 19 8.62 -6.57 -6.62
C HIS A 19 9.62 -5.90 -5.66
N PRO A 20 10.94 -6.15 -5.79
CA PRO A 20 11.93 -5.64 -4.83
C PRO A 20 11.92 -4.12 -4.62
N ASP A 21 11.58 -3.35 -5.66
CA ASP A 21 11.66 -1.89 -5.71
C ASP A 21 10.30 -1.21 -5.92
N HIS A 22 9.25 -1.97 -6.23
CA HIS A 22 7.93 -1.40 -6.52
C HIS A 22 6.81 -2.43 -6.33
N VAL A 23 5.57 -1.96 -6.29
CA VAL A 23 4.39 -2.82 -6.44
C VAL A 23 3.84 -2.66 -7.84
N ARG A 24 3.87 -3.73 -8.64
CA ARG A 24 3.19 -3.72 -9.94
C ARG A 24 1.68 -3.70 -9.72
N CYS A 25 1.05 -2.61 -10.15
CA CYS A 25 -0.39 -2.42 -10.13
C CYS A 25 -0.98 -2.56 -11.53
N ARG A 26 -1.93 -3.49 -11.70
CA ARG A 26 -2.76 -3.57 -12.91
C ARG A 26 -4.20 -3.27 -12.56
N LEU A 27 -4.77 -2.27 -13.24
CA LEU A 27 -6.16 -1.85 -13.09
C LEU A 27 -6.93 -2.14 -14.37
N VAL A 28 -8.13 -2.69 -14.20
CA VAL A 28 -9.19 -2.69 -15.22
C VAL A 28 -10.32 -1.88 -14.62
N LEU A 29 -10.73 -0.81 -15.29
CA LEU A 29 -11.73 0.14 -14.79
C LEU A 29 -12.88 0.22 -15.78
N ASP A 30 -14.10 0.29 -15.27
CA ASP A 30 -15.27 0.60 -16.10
C ASP A 30 -15.19 2.04 -16.64
N ASP A 31 -14.64 2.98 -15.84
CA ASP A 31 -14.44 4.37 -16.21
C ASP A 31 -13.04 4.86 -15.81
N PHE A 32 -12.32 5.48 -16.76
CA PHE A 32 -10.95 5.95 -16.55
C PHE A 32 -10.84 7.11 -15.54
N ARG A 33 -11.91 7.89 -15.33
CA ARG A 33 -11.95 8.97 -14.34
C ARG A 33 -11.67 8.48 -12.91
N ASP A 34 -11.87 7.19 -12.66
CA ASP A 34 -11.60 6.58 -11.36
C ASP A 34 -10.13 6.17 -11.14
N LEU A 35 -9.23 6.35 -12.12
CA LEU A 35 -7.83 5.92 -12.01
C LEU A 35 -7.12 6.48 -10.77
N SER A 36 -7.28 7.78 -10.48
CA SER A 36 -6.66 8.43 -9.33
C SER A 36 -7.19 7.86 -8.01
N THR A 37 -8.51 7.73 -7.89
CA THR A 37 -9.18 7.14 -6.70
C THR A 37 -8.76 5.69 -6.50
N ALA A 38 -8.73 4.89 -7.57
CA ALA A 38 -8.29 3.50 -7.51
C ALA A 38 -6.83 3.39 -7.06
N THR A 39 -5.95 4.24 -7.61
CA THR A 39 -4.52 4.28 -7.26
C THR A 39 -4.30 4.68 -5.80
N ALA A 40 -4.96 5.73 -5.33
CA ALA A 40 -4.90 6.18 -3.93
C ALA A 40 -5.34 5.07 -2.96
N ARG A 41 -6.41 4.34 -3.29
CA ARG A 41 -6.86 3.18 -2.48
C ARG A 41 -5.85 2.03 -2.49
N CYS A 42 -5.12 1.82 -3.59
CA CYS A 42 -4.07 0.81 -3.65
C CYS A 42 -2.88 1.19 -2.76
N ARG A 43 -2.44 2.46 -2.81
CA ARG A 43 -1.38 2.97 -1.94
C ARG A 43 -1.76 2.81 -0.47
N ARG A 44 -2.96 3.28 -0.10
CA ARG A 44 -3.47 3.18 1.27
C ARG A 44 -3.66 1.74 1.76
N LEU A 45 -4.02 0.80 0.88
CA LEU A 45 -4.17 -0.61 1.26
C LEU A 45 -2.84 -1.23 1.73
N LEU A 46 -1.74 -0.80 1.12
CA LEU A 46 -0.40 -1.33 1.38
C LEU A 46 0.47 -0.35 2.16
N ASP A 47 -0.12 0.74 2.66
CA ASP A 47 0.56 1.82 3.38
C ASP A 47 1.80 2.39 2.66
N LEU A 48 1.76 2.51 1.32
CA LEU A 48 2.93 2.91 0.50
C LEU A 48 3.35 4.38 0.64
N ASP A 49 2.58 5.17 1.39
CA ASP A 49 2.87 6.56 1.68
C ASP A 49 3.64 6.72 3.01
N ALA A 50 3.84 5.63 3.75
CA ALA A 50 4.59 5.63 5.00
C ALA A 50 6.08 5.92 4.77
N ASP A 51 6.69 6.60 5.72
CA ASP A 51 8.14 6.76 5.83
C ASP A 51 8.68 5.69 6.79
N PRO A 52 9.25 4.57 6.27
CA PRO A 52 9.68 3.47 7.12
C PRO A 52 10.86 3.86 8.01
N GLU A 53 11.75 4.76 7.56
CA GLU A 53 12.91 5.18 8.35
C GLU A 53 12.46 5.97 9.57
N ALA A 54 11.57 6.95 9.37
CA ALA A 54 11.01 7.73 10.49
C ALA A 54 10.25 6.85 11.50
N ILE A 55 9.54 5.82 11.03
CA ILE A 55 8.82 4.88 11.90
C ILE A 55 9.81 4.01 12.69
N VAL A 56 10.81 3.45 12.03
CA VAL A 56 11.84 2.63 12.68
C VAL A 56 12.57 3.43 13.74
N ASP A 57 12.98 4.66 13.42
CA ASP A 57 13.69 5.55 14.36
C ASP A 57 12.83 5.86 15.59
N ALA A 58 11.56 6.21 15.38
CA ALA A 58 10.66 6.54 16.48
C ALA A 58 10.32 5.34 17.38
N LEU A 59 10.15 4.15 16.81
CA LEU A 59 9.73 2.97 17.57
C LEU A 59 10.90 2.22 18.22
N SER A 60 12.11 2.36 17.68
CA SER A 60 13.31 1.70 18.24
C SER A 60 13.76 2.28 19.58
N THR A 61 13.25 3.44 20.00
CA THR A 61 13.55 4.02 21.32
C THR A 61 12.77 3.38 22.46
N ASP A 62 11.71 2.62 22.17
CA ASP A 62 10.92 1.93 23.19
C ASP A 62 11.50 0.52 23.44
N GLU A 63 11.83 0.22 24.70
CA GLU A 63 12.49 -1.04 25.09
C GLU A 63 11.65 -2.29 24.77
N ASN A 64 10.32 -2.19 24.76
CA ASN A 64 9.43 -3.31 24.46
C ASN A 64 9.25 -3.51 22.95
N LEU A 65 9.28 -2.41 22.17
CA LEU A 65 9.09 -2.47 20.72
C LEU A 65 10.40 -2.70 19.96
N ALA A 66 11.55 -2.25 20.47
CA ALA A 66 12.84 -2.34 19.78
C ALA A 66 13.20 -3.77 19.31
N PRO A 67 12.98 -4.86 20.09
CA PRO A 67 13.25 -6.22 19.61
C PRO A 67 12.34 -6.64 18.44
N LEU A 68 11.12 -6.11 18.37
CA LEU A 68 10.17 -6.40 17.29
C LEU A 68 10.56 -5.65 16.02
N ILE A 69 10.91 -4.37 16.14
CA ILE A 69 11.35 -3.54 15.00
C ILE A 69 12.65 -4.09 14.39
N ALA A 70 13.62 -4.50 15.22
CA ALA A 70 14.87 -5.09 14.74
C ALA A 70 14.67 -6.39 13.93
N LYS A 71 13.59 -7.14 14.21
CA LYS A 71 13.27 -8.39 13.50
C LYS A 71 12.57 -8.15 12.16
N ALA A 72 11.79 -7.08 12.04
CA ALA A 72 11.01 -6.75 10.86
C ALA A 72 10.87 -5.22 10.74
N PRO A 73 11.88 -4.53 10.19
CA PRO A 73 11.85 -3.08 10.01
C PRO A 73 10.91 -2.62 8.87
N GLY A 74 10.40 -3.56 8.06
CA GLY A 74 9.48 -3.35 6.94
C GLY A 74 9.00 -4.66 6.32
#